data_AF-A0A383VLF9-F1
#
_entry.id   AF-A0A383VLF9-F1
#
_cell.length_a   1.000
_cell.length_b   1.000
_cell.length_c   1.000
_cell.angle_alpha   90.00
_cell.angle_beta   90.00
_cell.angle_gamma   90.00
#
_symmetry.space_group_name_H-M   'P 1'
#
loop_
_entity.id
_entity.type
_entity.pdbx_description
1 polymer ?
#
loop_
_entity_poly.entity_id
_entity_poly.type
_entity_poly.pdbx_seq_one_letter_code
_entity_poly.pdbx_strand_id
1 'polypeptide(L)'
;MLFGGLYEAGRCTSFSGCQPRDDFWGKRCEYRPGSAWAVCTAEQAKRSYDLVKSLGGGSILDLSPCDLLPYLRGRTTWLLGDSHGKTFYRALQCFLIDFWDHTECQASPVAEENLLLLKQPVKEGLNNCIHLLGQGGGRICMVEAVLGTNLVNNTEISEGGVLPLLRKNFAQKSDIFIVNFGAWHRRSSGDWSDYYTAMHNLGRYYQSTKGEWPHLLFRQSAAIHPEDKANKKCLEVEGYGYSPATGELIMTAAAAADKRTQWALGTPLMEAAVYVLSKYDLPIISAGFNMSVMLHDNHPAGRFTTVLDCSHYCHPGLPEAWVWYLYETLRKGQAGIQPLMGPAAAAAAAPRSTVPAALVTEVAAAAAAAPAPAPVVTAAPSETSSAAAAPGLVAVPPPAAAADRRPMPLTGTATAARQAQPAAAAAAAPPAAAAAAPPPRPPAAAAAPVRWPMFWPVSRPAAAAAPAAAAATGRRPLQAAYDHADSDVIVRTPASSSFADRQQQRRRQAEENPDLYYPGVTDLGPAAAPAAAAAADGSSRVQGDAPSAPPVPLGPGQFVCLPSNLRF
;
A
#
# COMPACT_ATOMS: atom_id res chain seq x y z
N MET A 1 21.05 1.18 1.12
CA MET A 1 20.47 2.36 1.77
C MET A 1 19.03 2.55 1.29
N LEU A 2 18.24 3.35 2.01
CA LEU A 2 16.79 3.47 1.79
C LEU A 2 16.40 3.93 0.37
N PHE A 3 17.16 4.86 -0.24
CA PHE A 3 16.89 5.42 -1.58
C PHE A 3 17.79 4.83 -2.67
N GLY A 4 18.13 3.54 -2.55
CA GLY A 4 19.13 2.90 -3.39
C GLY A 4 20.55 3.06 -2.83
N GLY A 5 21.48 2.31 -3.40
CA GLY A 5 22.85 2.17 -2.90
C GLY A 5 23.02 0.90 -2.05
N LEU A 6 24.15 0.22 -2.25
CA LEU A 6 24.50 -0.98 -1.49
C LEU A 6 24.78 -0.58 -0.04
N TYR A 7 24.30 -1.39 0.92
CA TYR A 7 24.68 -1.19 2.30
C TYR A 7 26.12 -1.64 2.45
N GLU A 8 27.04 -0.74 2.81
CA GLU A 8 28.37 -1.18 3.23
C GLU A 8 28.20 -2.04 4.49
N ALA A 9 28.76 -3.24 4.44
CA ALA A 9 28.53 -4.37 5.33
C ALA A 9 28.99 -4.15 6.80
N GLY A 10 29.09 -2.92 7.30
CA GLY A 10 29.66 -2.62 8.62
C GLY A 10 28.74 -2.89 9.81
N ARG A 11 27.45 -2.53 9.71
CA ARG A 11 26.53 -2.51 10.88
C ARG A 11 25.58 -3.70 10.98
N CYS A 12 25.38 -4.45 9.89
CA CYS A 12 24.41 -5.57 9.81
C CYS A 12 25.03 -6.94 9.53
N THR A 13 26.37 -7.05 9.43
CA THR A 13 27.05 -8.26 8.94
C THR A 13 26.84 -9.51 9.78
N SER A 14 26.60 -9.36 11.08
CA SER A 14 26.36 -10.50 11.95
C SER A 14 25.02 -11.18 11.70
N PHE A 15 24.09 -10.56 10.95
CA PHE A 15 22.70 -11.04 10.85
C PHE A 15 22.23 -11.32 9.43
N SER A 16 22.76 -10.64 8.42
CA SER A 16 22.13 -10.61 7.10
C SER A 16 22.45 -11.80 6.21
N GLY A 17 23.49 -12.60 6.48
CA GLY A 17 23.83 -13.74 5.60
C GLY A 17 23.81 -13.34 4.11
N CYS A 18 24.34 -12.15 3.80
CA CYS A 18 24.06 -11.40 2.58
C CYS A 18 24.02 -12.31 1.35
N GLN A 19 22.85 -12.42 0.73
CA GLN A 19 22.73 -13.13 -0.54
C GLN A 19 23.36 -12.29 -1.67
N PRO A 20 23.95 -12.93 -2.69
CA PRO A 20 24.27 -12.26 -3.94
C PRO A 20 23.03 -11.54 -4.50
N ARG A 21 23.23 -10.32 -4.99
CA ARG A 21 22.17 -9.46 -5.57
C ARG A 21 22.18 -9.45 -7.10
N ASP A 22 22.72 -10.50 -7.71
CA ASP A 22 22.77 -10.69 -9.16
C ASP A 22 21.51 -11.36 -9.73
N ASP A 23 20.57 -11.73 -8.85
CA ASP A 23 19.30 -12.34 -9.17
C ASP A 23 18.23 -11.33 -9.65
N PHE A 24 17.00 -11.82 -9.82
CA PHE A 24 15.88 -11.00 -10.29
C PHE A 24 15.57 -9.82 -9.35
N TRP A 25 15.54 -10.08 -8.03
CA TRP A 25 15.18 -9.06 -7.05
C TRP A 25 16.29 -8.05 -6.83
N GLY A 26 17.55 -8.49 -6.82
CA GLY A 26 18.70 -7.60 -6.80
C GLY A 26 18.64 -6.58 -7.92
N LYS A 27 18.48 -7.03 -9.17
CA LYS A 27 18.31 -6.14 -10.35
C LYS A 27 17.09 -5.23 -10.26
N ARG A 28 15.96 -5.75 -9.76
CA ARG A 28 14.72 -4.96 -9.61
C ARG A 28 14.91 -3.83 -8.59
N CYS A 29 15.56 -4.11 -7.47
CA CYS A 29 15.80 -3.16 -6.38
C CYS A 29 17.01 -2.23 -6.62
N GLU A 30 17.76 -2.40 -7.71
CA GLU A 30 18.70 -1.37 -8.19
C GLU A 30 17.99 -0.14 -8.76
N TYR A 31 16.68 -0.23 -9.05
CA TYR A 31 15.87 0.82 -9.65
C TYR A 31 16.50 1.44 -10.91
N ARG A 32 17.06 0.59 -11.77
CA ARG A 32 17.49 1.00 -13.10
C ARG A 32 16.28 1.13 -14.01
N PRO A 33 16.28 2.06 -14.98
CA PRO A 33 15.20 2.14 -15.97
C PRO A 33 14.92 0.77 -16.59
N GLY A 34 13.66 0.33 -16.53
CA GLY A 34 13.21 -0.96 -17.05
C GLY A 34 13.38 -2.17 -16.11
N SER A 35 14.04 -2.03 -14.96
CA SER A 35 14.19 -3.14 -14.00
C SER A 35 12.95 -3.40 -13.16
N ALA A 36 12.10 -2.39 -13.00
CA ALA A 36 10.83 -2.46 -12.27
C ALA A 36 9.76 -1.58 -12.93
N TRP A 37 8.50 -1.83 -12.60
CA TRP A 37 7.43 -0.88 -12.87
C TRP A 37 7.64 0.42 -12.06
N ALA A 38 7.29 1.56 -12.65
CA ALA A 38 7.35 2.87 -12.01
C ALA A 38 8.75 3.25 -11.47
N VAL A 39 9.83 3.02 -12.23
CA VAL A 39 11.16 3.53 -11.84
C VAL A 39 11.23 5.04 -12.11
N CYS A 40 11.71 5.82 -11.14
CA CYS A 40 11.91 7.26 -11.32
C CYS A 40 12.99 7.54 -12.36
N THR A 41 12.83 8.60 -13.15
CA THR A 41 13.96 9.16 -13.91
C THR A 41 15.01 9.71 -12.94
N ALA A 42 16.25 9.85 -13.42
CA ALA A 42 17.33 10.45 -12.64
C ALA A 42 16.96 11.81 -12.00
N GLU A 43 16.22 12.67 -12.72
CA GLU A 43 15.79 13.96 -12.17
C GLU A 43 14.79 13.82 -11.01
N GLN A 44 13.77 12.97 -11.17
CA GLN A 44 12.79 12.68 -10.11
C GLN A 44 13.43 12.02 -8.90
N ALA A 45 14.35 11.07 -9.12
CA ALA A 45 15.12 10.44 -8.05
C ALA A 45 15.98 11.49 -7.32
N LYS A 46 16.62 12.42 -8.05
CA LYS A 46 17.38 13.52 -7.47
C LYS A 46 16.48 14.44 -6.63
N ARG A 47 15.30 14.82 -7.11
CA ARG A 47 14.36 15.68 -6.36
C ARG A 47 13.84 14.98 -5.11
N SER A 48 13.50 13.70 -5.21
CA SER A 48 13.16 12.85 -4.07
C SER A 48 14.30 12.84 -3.05
N TYR A 49 15.53 12.66 -3.53
CA TYR A 49 16.73 12.66 -2.70
C TYR A 49 16.97 14.02 -2.01
N ASP A 50 16.76 15.13 -2.71
CA ASP A 50 16.92 16.48 -2.14
C ASP A 50 15.83 16.80 -1.12
N LEU A 51 14.59 16.35 -1.34
CA LEU A 51 13.53 16.45 -0.33
C LEU A 51 13.91 15.66 0.93
N VAL A 52 14.36 14.41 0.78
CA VAL A 52 14.60 13.56 1.95
C VAL A 52 15.79 14.03 2.79
N LYS A 53 16.79 14.71 2.20
CA LYS A 53 17.83 15.40 3.00
C LYS A 53 17.26 16.40 4.00
N SER A 54 16.11 17.01 3.70
CA SER A 54 15.45 17.95 4.59
C SER A 54 14.55 17.28 5.64
N LEU A 55 14.14 16.03 5.40
CA LEU A 55 13.26 15.29 6.31
C LEU A 55 14.04 14.79 7.54
N GLY A 56 13.53 15.09 8.73
CA GLY A 56 14.14 14.63 9.98
C GLY A 56 15.60 15.07 10.13
N GLY A 57 15.99 16.21 9.54
CA GLY A 57 17.38 16.68 9.52
C GLY A 57 18.33 15.78 8.73
N GLY A 58 17.82 14.98 7.78
CA GLY A 58 18.59 14.04 6.98
C GLY A 58 18.66 12.62 7.56
N SER A 59 18.14 12.40 8.78
CA SER A 59 18.18 11.08 9.46
C SER A 59 17.49 9.95 8.69
N ILE A 60 16.63 10.28 7.74
CA ILE A 60 16.06 9.32 6.80
C ILE A 60 17.10 8.62 5.93
N LEU A 61 18.21 9.29 5.62
CA LEU A 61 19.31 8.72 4.85
C LEU A 61 20.17 7.77 5.70
N ASP A 62 20.14 7.94 7.02
CA ASP A 62 20.86 7.08 7.96
C ASP A 62 20.12 5.79 8.27
N LEU A 63 18.84 5.68 7.86
CA LEU A 63 18.02 4.51 8.12
C LEU A 63 18.58 3.28 7.42
N SER A 64 18.82 2.25 8.21
CA SER A 64 19.25 0.94 7.76
C SER A 64 18.24 -0.15 8.10
N PRO A 65 18.27 -1.29 7.39
CA PRO A 65 17.46 -2.46 7.74
C PRO A 65 17.58 -2.87 9.21
N CYS A 66 18.77 -2.74 9.80
CA CYS A 66 19.02 -3.08 11.20
C CYS A 66 18.29 -2.19 12.20
N ASP A 67 17.90 -0.98 11.81
CA ASP A 67 17.10 -0.11 12.67
C ASP A 67 15.64 -0.58 12.72
N LEU A 68 15.12 -1.06 11.59
CA LEU A 68 13.74 -1.51 11.46
C LEU A 68 13.52 -2.95 11.97
N LEU A 69 14.46 -3.87 11.69
CA LEU A 69 14.33 -5.29 11.99
C LEU A 69 13.99 -5.63 13.45
N PRO A 70 14.53 -4.96 14.49
CA PRO A 70 14.15 -5.24 15.87
C PRO A 70 12.64 -5.15 16.10
N TYR A 71 11.93 -4.29 15.36
CA TYR A 71 10.48 -4.16 15.49
C TYR A 71 9.69 -5.22 14.72
N LEU A 72 10.26 -5.78 13.65
CA LEU A 72 9.59 -6.75 12.77
C LEU A 72 9.89 -8.21 13.15
N ARG A 73 11.02 -8.45 13.81
CA ARG A 73 11.52 -9.77 14.19
C ARG A 73 10.44 -10.62 14.87
N GLY A 74 10.27 -11.85 14.42
CA GLY A 74 9.32 -12.81 15.00
C GLY A 74 7.85 -12.41 14.93
N ARG A 75 7.51 -11.38 14.14
CA ARG A 75 6.13 -10.92 13.91
C ARG A 75 5.80 -11.01 12.43
N THR A 76 4.52 -11.12 12.11
CA THR A 76 4.03 -10.78 10.77
C THR A 76 3.64 -9.31 10.74
N THR A 77 4.14 -8.57 9.75
CA THR A 77 3.68 -7.22 9.43
C THR A 77 2.69 -7.32 8.27
N TRP A 78 1.41 -7.16 8.57
CA TRP A 78 0.31 -7.21 7.63
C TRP A 78 0.07 -5.82 7.03
N LEU A 79 0.40 -5.65 5.77
CA LEU A 79 0.05 -4.49 4.96
C LEU A 79 -1.31 -4.77 4.31
N LEU A 80 -2.34 -4.07 4.75
CA LEU A 80 -3.71 -4.24 4.24
C LEU A 80 -4.09 -3.01 3.45
N GLY A 81 -4.35 -3.14 2.15
CA GLY A 81 -4.78 -1.97 1.40
C GLY A 81 -4.87 -2.09 -0.10
N ASP A 82 -4.85 -0.92 -0.75
CA ASP A 82 -4.93 -0.80 -2.20
C ASP A 82 -3.55 -0.85 -2.87
N SER A 83 -3.46 -0.34 -4.11
CA SER A 83 -2.24 -0.31 -4.88
C SER A 83 -1.12 0.50 -4.22
N HIS A 84 -1.41 1.50 -3.39
CA HIS A 84 -0.38 2.18 -2.61
C HIS A 84 0.20 1.28 -1.52
N GLY A 85 -0.62 0.41 -0.93
CA GLY A 85 -0.16 -0.66 -0.03
C GLY A 85 0.81 -1.61 -0.73
N LYS A 86 0.54 -1.96 -2.00
CA LYS A 86 1.48 -2.75 -2.81
C LYS A 86 2.78 -2.02 -3.08
N THR A 87 2.72 -0.73 -3.43
CA THR A 87 3.92 0.09 -3.62
C THR A 87 4.75 0.14 -2.34
N PHE A 88 4.10 0.24 -1.17
CA PHE A 88 4.77 0.21 0.12
C PHE A 88 5.40 -1.14 0.43
N TYR A 89 4.68 -2.24 0.15
CA TYR A 89 5.21 -3.60 0.25
C TYR A 89 6.50 -3.77 -0.58
N ARG A 90 6.50 -3.30 -1.83
CA ARG A 90 7.65 -3.36 -2.73
C ARG A 90 8.84 -2.55 -2.19
N ALA A 91 8.60 -1.37 -1.63
CA ALA A 91 9.64 -0.59 -0.98
C ALA A 91 10.25 -1.32 0.23
N LEU A 92 9.43 -1.98 1.05
CA LEU A 92 9.89 -2.80 2.17
C LEU A 92 10.70 -4.02 1.70
N GLN A 93 10.28 -4.69 0.63
CA GLN A 93 11.03 -5.80 0.05
C GLN A 93 12.43 -5.37 -0.40
N CYS A 94 12.53 -4.27 -1.14
CA CYS A 94 13.82 -3.77 -1.60
C CYS A 94 14.68 -3.23 -0.45
N PHE A 95 14.06 -2.61 0.56
CA PHE A 95 14.78 -2.14 1.74
C PHE A 95 15.36 -3.30 2.55
N LEU A 96 14.61 -4.39 2.71
CA LEU A 96 14.97 -5.57 3.50
C LEU A 96 15.57 -6.70 2.64
N ILE A 97 16.09 -6.38 1.45
CA ILE A 97 16.52 -7.38 0.46
C ILE A 97 17.55 -8.37 1.04
N ASP A 98 18.53 -7.90 1.82
CA ASP A 98 19.55 -8.78 2.41
C ASP A 98 18.99 -9.69 3.52
N PHE A 99 17.77 -9.44 4.00
CA PHE A 99 17.12 -10.23 5.03
C PHE A 99 16.02 -11.10 4.45
N TRP A 100 16.07 -11.41 3.17
CA TRP A 100 15.06 -12.18 2.47
C TRP A 100 15.75 -13.11 1.47
N ASP A 101 15.19 -14.29 1.25
CA ASP A 101 15.67 -15.27 0.25
C ASP A 101 15.17 -14.97 -1.17
N HIS A 102 14.62 -13.78 -1.39
CA HIS A 102 14.11 -13.32 -2.68
C HIS A 102 12.97 -14.20 -3.25
N THR A 103 12.28 -14.96 -2.39
CA THR A 103 11.12 -15.80 -2.73
C THR A 103 9.83 -15.28 -2.10
N GLU A 104 8.77 -15.14 -2.91
CA GLU A 104 7.45 -14.76 -2.40
C GLU A 104 6.58 -15.97 -2.08
N CYS A 105 6.06 -15.99 -0.86
CA CYS A 105 5.16 -17.03 -0.37
C CYS A 105 3.72 -16.53 -0.26
N GLN A 106 2.76 -17.45 -0.17
CA GLN A 106 1.40 -17.12 0.22
C GLN A 106 1.29 -16.87 1.73
N ALA A 107 0.21 -16.21 2.17
CA ALA A 107 -0.01 -15.86 3.57
C ALA A 107 -0.14 -17.07 4.52
N SER A 108 -0.68 -18.18 4.02
CA SER A 108 -0.84 -19.45 4.73
C SER A 108 -0.21 -20.62 3.95
N PRO A 109 0.22 -21.71 4.62
CA PRO A 109 0.53 -22.97 3.93
C PRO A 109 -0.73 -23.72 3.48
N VAL A 110 -1.92 -23.35 3.95
CA VAL A 110 -3.19 -23.97 3.62
C VAL A 110 -3.83 -23.25 2.44
N ALA A 111 -4.00 -23.95 1.32
CA ALA A 111 -4.49 -23.37 0.07
C ALA A 111 -5.90 -22.77 0.22
N GLU A 112 -6.78 -23.46 0.96
CA GLU A 112 -8.16 -23.05 1.21
C GLU A 112 -8.22 -21.71 1.95
N GLU A 113 -7.34 -21.51 2.94
CA GLU A 113 -7.25 -20.24 3.66
C GLU A 113 -6.82 -19.10 2.72
N ASN A 114 -5.82 -19.35 1.86
CA ASN A 114 -5.39 -18.36 0.88
C ASN A 114 -6.51 -17.97 -0.10
N LEU A 115 -7.34 -18.92 -0.53
CA LEU A 115 -8.52 -18.64 -1.37
C LEU A 115 -9.51 -17.69 -0.68
N LEU A 116 -9.63 -17.73 0.65
CA LEU A 116 -10.48 -16.79 1.39
C LEU A 116 -9.98 -15.33 1.28
N LEU A 117 -8.66 -15.13 1.23
CA LEU A 117 -8.06 -13.80 1.07
C LEU A 117 -8.17 -13.28 -0.36
N LEU A 118 -8.16 -14.17 -1.36
CA LEU A 118 -8.34 -13.81 -2.78
C LEU A 118 -9.79 -13.44 -3.11
N LYS A 119 -10.78 -14.02 -2.39
CA LYS A 119 -12.21 -13.77 -2.60
C LYS A 119 -12.66 -12.41 -2.04
N GLN A 120 -12.29 -11.34 -2.72
CA GLN A 120 -12.66 -9.97 -2.40
C GLN A 120 -13.74 -9.46 -3.38
N PRO A 121 -14.75 -8.70 -2.92
CA PRO A 121 -15.96 -8.42 -3.70
C PRO A 121 -15.78 -7.42 -4.85
N VAL A 122 -14.77 -6.56 -4.79
CA VAL A 122 -14.54 -5.48 -5.77
C VAL A 122 -13.51 -5.87 -6.83
N LYS A 123 -12.48 -6.58 -6.41
CA LYS A 123 -11.36 -7.01 -7.21
C LYS A 123 -10.74 -8.19 -6.50
N GLU A 124 -10.33 -9.23 -7.23
CA GLU A 124 -9.58 -10.35 -6.67
C GLU A 124 -8.42 -9.83 -5.81
N GLY A 125 -8.31 -10.39 -4.61
CA GLY A 125 -7.28 -10.00 -3.66
C GLY A 125 -5.90 -10.49 -4.09
N LEU A 126 -4.89 -10.10 -3.31
CA LEU A 126 -3.56 -10.69 -3.31
C LEU A 126 -3.18 -10.95 -1.86
N ASN A 127 -2.27 -11.90 -1.62
CA ASN A 127 -1.87 -12.34 -0.27
C ASN A 127 -0.42 -12.82 -0.26
N ASN A 128 0.50 -11.99 -0.77
CA ASN A 128 1.92 -12.34 -0.89
C ASN A 128 2.68 -11.99 0.39
N CYS A 129 3.68 -12.78 0.74
CA CYS A 129 4.57 -12.53 1.86
C CYS A 129 6.04 -12.70 1.47
N ILE A 130 6.90 -11.92 2.11
CA ILE A 130 8.34 -12.20 2.22
C ILE A 130 8.66 -12.70 3.63
N HIS A 131 9.54 -13.69 3.71
CA HIS A 131 9.97 -14.27 4.97
C HIS A 131 11.34 -13.72 5.31
N LEU A 132 11.47 -13.14 6.51
CA LEU A 132 12.72 -12.51 6.90
C LEU A 132 13.69 -13.57 7.44
N LEU A 133 14.91 -13.58 6.90
CA LEU A 133 15.98 -14.52 7.23
C LEU A 133 16.70 -14.18 8.55
N GLY A 134 17.52 -15.13 8.99
CA GLY A 134 18.42 -14.98 10.13
C GLY A 134 17.69 -14.91 11.48
N GLN A 135 18.37 -14.37 12.49
CA GLN A 135 17.82 -14.24 13.84
C GLN A 135 16.65 -13.24 13.93
N GLY A 136 16.40 -12.49 12.85
CA GLY A 136 15.21 -11.65 12.68
C GLY A 136 13.95 -12.51 12.63
N GLY A 137 13.85 -13.47 11.72
CA GLY A 137 12.60 -14.16 11.48
C GLY A 137 11.43 -13.18 11.24
N GLY A 138 10.21 -13.71 11.28
CA GLY A 138 9.02 -12.91 10.98
C GLY A 138 8.78 -12.79 9.48
N ARG A 139 7.76 -12.02 9.12
CA ARG A 139 7.27 -11.92 7.75
C ARG A 139 6.71 -10.53 7.47
N ILE A 140 6.74 -10.12 6.21
CA ILE A 140 5.96 -8.98 5.74
C ILE A 140 4.97 -9.52 4.72
N CYS A 141 3.69 -9.31 4.95
CA CYS A 141 2.61 -9.82 4.12
C CYS A 141 1.78 -8.67 3.58
N MET A 142 1.46 -8.70 2.30
CA MET A 142 0.53 -7.79 1.65
C MET A 142 -0.78 -8.51 1.37
N VAL A 143 -1.88 -7.98 1.92
CA VAL A 143 -3.24 -8.40 1.57
C VAL A 143 -3.97 -7.26 0.87
N GLU A 144 -4.37 -7.48 -0.38
CA GLU A 144 -5.11 -6.45 -1.14
C GLU A 144 -6.56 -6.35 -0.64
N ALA A 145 -6.89 -5.20 -0.05
CA ALA A 145 -8.21 -4.84 0.44
C ALA A 145 -8.50 -3.40 -0.02
N VAL A 146 -8.88 -3.25 -1.29
CA VAL A 146 -8.92 -1.95 -1.97
C VAL A 146 -9.93 -0.96 -1.37
N LEU A 147 -11.03 -1.47 -0.79
CA LEU A 147 -11.99 -0.66 -0.04
C LEU A 147 -11.89 -0.94 1.45
N GLY A 148 -11.97 0.10 2.26
CA GLY A 148 -12.13 -0.03 3.71
C GLY A 148 -13.36 -0.83 4.14
N THR A 149 -14.41 -0.88 3.31
CA THR A 149 -15.56 -1.77 3.55
C THR A 149 -15.21 -3.24 3.43
N ASN A 150 -14.06 -3.63 2.89
CA ASN A 150 -13.60 -5.03 2.89
C ASN A 150 -12.95 -5.43 4.22
N LEU A 151 -12.55 -4.46 5.05
CA LEU A 151 -11.74 -4.77 6.23
C LEU A 151 -12.57 -5.35 7.37
N VAL A 152 -13.76 -4.81 7.61
CA VAL A 152 -14.61 -5.12 8.77
C VAL A 152 -16.09 -4.97 8.40
N ASN A 153 -16.95 -5.74 9.07
CA ASN A 153 -18.41 -5.76 8.89
C ASN A 153 -18.86 -6.04 7.44
N ASN A 154 -18.13 -6.90 6.73
CA ASN A 154 -18.44 -7.29 5.36
C ASN A 154 -18.81 -8.77 5.28
N THR A 155 -20.09 -9.06 5.07
CA THR A 155 -20.60 -10.43 4.97
C THR A 155 -20.20 -11.16 3.69
N GLU A 156 -19.67 -10.45 2.69
CA GLU A 156 -19.18 -11.05 1.44
C GLU A 156 -17.77 -11.65 1.60
N ILE A 157 -17.09 -11.30 2.69
CA ILE A 157 -15.77 -11.81 3.05
C ILE A 157 -15.93 -12.70 4.29
N SER A 158 -15.27 -13.86 4.28
CA SER A 158 -15.30 -14.79 5.41
C SER A 158 -14.96 -14.09 6.73
N GLU A 159 -15.59 -14.54 7.81
CA GLU A 159 -15.45 -13.95 9.16
C GLU A 159 -15.90 -12.49 9.29
N GLY A 160 -16.60 -11.95 8.29
CA GLY A 160 -17.12 -10.57 8.33
C GLY A 160 -16.08 -9.52 7.94
N GLY A 161 -15.00 -9.88 7.25
CA GLY A 161 -13.99 -8.93 6.74
C GLY A 161 -12.57 -9.45 6.82
N VAL A 162 -11.65 -8.78 6.11
CA VAL A 162 -10.22 -9.17 6.06
C VAL A 162 -9.56 -9.16 7.43
N LEU A 163 -9.82 -8.16 8.28
CA LEU A 163 -9.19 -8.07 9.60
C LEU A 163 -9.63 -9.20 10.55
N PRO A 164 -10.95 -9.46 10.74
CA PRO A 164 -11.41 -10.63 11.48
C PRO A 164 -10.86 -11.96 10.93
N LEU A 165 -10.86 -12.13 9.60
CA LEU A 165 -10.35 -13.33 8.94
C LEU A 165 -8.87 -13.57 9.26
N LEU A 166 -8.03 -12.53 9.12
CA LEU A 166 -6.62 -12.62 9.45
C LEU A 166 -6.39 -12.99 10.92
N ARG A 167 -7.10 -12.35 11.84
CA ARG A 167 -6.95 -12.60 13.28
C ARG A 167 -7.39 -14.00 13.71
N LYS A 168 -8.36 -14.58 13.01
CA LYS A 168 -8.85 -15.92 13.31
C LYS A 168 -7.90 -17.01 12.81
N ASN A 169 -7.39 -16.87 11.59
CA ASN A 169 -6.74 -17.99 10.90
C ASN A 169 -5.23 -17.78 10.63
N PHE A 170 -4.75 -16.53 10.57
CA PHE A 170 -3.41 -16.24 10.03
C PHE A 170 -2.46 -15.53 10.99
N ALA A 171 -3.02 -14.67 11.85
CA ALA A 171 -2.24 -13.70 12.60
C ALA A 171 -2.08 -14.09 14.08
N GLN A 172 -1.05 -13.54 14.70
CA GLN A 172 -0.78 -13.64 16.12
C GLN A 172 -0.98 -12.28 16.80
N LYS A 173 -1.31 -12.25 18.10
CA LYS A 173 -1.56 -11.00 18.85
C LYS A 173 -0.38 -10.01 18.82
N SER A 174 0.83 -10.52 18.63
CA SER A 174 2.07 -9.74 18.50
C SER A 174 2.27 -9.12 17.11
N ASP A 175 1.55 -9.58 16.10
CA ASP A 175 1.64 -9.10 14.72
C ASP A 175 1.28 -7.61 14.62
N ILE A 176 1.79 -6.96 13.57
CA ILE A 176 1.60 -5.54 13.29
C ILE A 176 0.68 -5.42 12.07
N PHE A 177 -0.35 -4.60 12.15
CA PHE A 177 -1.27 -4.34 11.06
C PHE A 177 -1.13 -2.89 10.61
N ILE A 178 -0.83 -2.68 9.33
CA ILE A 178 -0.74 -1.36 8.70
C ILE A 178 -1.82 -1.30 7.63
N VAL A 179 -2.86 -0.52 7.89
CA VAL A 179 -4.02 -0.39 7.02
C VAL A 179 -3.91 0.86 6.17
N ASN A 180 -4.21 0.75 4.88
CA ASN A 180 -4.32 1.89 3.97
C ASN A 180 -5.45 1.67 2.95
N PHE A 181 -6.39 2.61 2.87
CA PHE A 181 -7.35 2.66 1.79
C PHE A 181 -7.80 4.10 1.55
N GLY A 182 -8.37 4.37 0.37
CA GLY A 182 -9.04 5.63 0.07
C GLY A 182 -9.08 5.95 -1.42
N ALA A 183 -8.02 5.60 -2.16
CA ALA A 183 -7.94 5.89 -3.59
C ALA A 183 -9.10 5.24 -4.37
N TRP A 184 -9.51 4.03 -3.97
CA TRP A 184 -10.62 3.31 -4.59
C TRP A 184 -12.00 3.79 -4.15
N HIS A 185 -12.14 4.31 -2.93
CA HIS A 185 -13.40 4.90 -2.48
C HIS A 185 -13.80 6.10 -3.35
N ARG A 186 -12.82 6.88 -3.81
CA ARG A 186 -13.05 7.96 -4.79
C ARG A 186 -13.62 7.45 -6.11
N ARG A 187 -13.27 6.23 -6.52
CA ARG A 187 -13.67 5.63 -7.81
C ARG A 187 -15.01 4.91 -7.73
N SER A 188 -15.33 4.28 -6.59
CA SER A 188 -16.41 3.29 -6.51
C SER A 188 -17.80 3.85 -6.28
N SER A 189 -17.94 4.92 -5.49
CA SER A 189 -19.25 5.40 -5.03
C SER A 189 -19.57 6.81 -5.50
N GLY A 190 -18.56 7.62 -5.85
CA GLY A 190 -18.72 9.07 -6.07
C GLY A 190 -19.11 9.86 -4.80
N ASP A 191 -19.60 9.16 -3.77
CA ASP A 191 -19.97 9.65 -2.45
C ASP A 191 -18.98 9.14 -1.39
N TRP A 192 -18.49 10.03 -0.55
CA TRP A 192 -17.57 9.73 0.55
C TRP A 192 -18.26 9.09 1.75
N SER A 193 -19.58 9.03 1.80
CA SER A 193 -20.33 8.39 2.90
C SER A 193 -19.84 6.96 3.18
N ASP A 194 -19.54 6.18 2.13
CA ASP A 194 -18.94 4.84 2.23
C ASP A 194 -17.54 4.87 2.87
N TYR A 195 -16.71 5.85 2.53
CA TYR A 195 -15.38 6.02 3.13
C TYR A 195 -15.48 6.41 4.60
N TYR A 196 -16.36 7.35 4.94
CA TYR A 196 -16.63 7.75 6.32
C TYR A 196 -17.12 6.58 7.16
N THR A 197 -18.09 5.83 6.63
CA THR A 197 -18.62 4.64 7.28
C THR A 197 -17.52 3.60 7.49
N ALA A 198 -16.67 3.36 6.49
CA ALA A 198 -15.53 2.45 6.60
C ALA A 198 -14.52 2.91 7.67
N MET A 199 -14.24 4.21 7.78
CA MET A 199 -13.37 4.76 8.83
C MET A 199 -13.96 4.57 10.22
N HIS A 200 -15.24 4.86 10.42
CA HIS A 200 -15.91 4.62 11.69
C HIS A 200 -15.93 3.14 12.05
N ASN A 201 -16.19 2.25 11.09
CA ASN A 201 -16.17 0.82 11.32
C ASN A 201 -14.78 0.32 11.70
N LEU A 202 -13.72 0.79 11.02
CA LEU A 202 -12.33 0.47 11.40
C LEU A 202 -12.01 0.97 12.81
N GLY A 203 -12.37 2.22 13.13
CA GLY A 203 -12.14 2.82 14.45
C GLY A 203 -12.85 2.08 15.58
N ARG A 204 -14.14 1.76 15.40
CA ARG A 204 -14.92 0.95 16.36
C ARG A 204 -14.30 -0.45 16.55
N TYR A 205 -13.93 -1.09 15.45
CA TYR A 205 -13.29 -2.40 15.47
C TYR A 205 -11.96 -2.37 16.22
N TYR A 206 -11.13 -1.36 15.98
CA TYR A 206 -9.91 -1.16 16.76
C TYR A 206 -10.23 -0.98 18.24
N GLN A 207 -11.14 -0.08 18.60
CA GLN A 207 -11.47 0.23 19.98
C GLN A 207 -11.97 -1.00 20.75
N SER A 208 -12.78 -1.87 20.12
CA SER A 208 -13.29 -3.10 20.74
C SER A 208 -12.26 -4.22 20.84
N THR A 209 -11.18 -4.18 20.05
CA THR A 209 -10.19 -5.27 19.97
C THR A 209 -8.79 -4.88 20.45
N LYS A 210 -8.50 -3.60 20.69
CA LYS A 210 -7.15 -3.10 21.04
C LYS A 210 -6.56 -3.70 22.32
N GLY A 211 -7.39 -4.23 23.22
CA GLY A 211 -6.92 -4.96 24.40
C GLY A 211 -6.23 -6.29 24.07
N GLU A 212 -6.59 -6.90 22.94
CA GLU A 212 -6.01 -8.16 22.46
C GLU A 212 -5.09 -7.96 21.25
N TRP A 213 -5.43 -7.00 20.39
CA TRP A 213 -4.77 -6.71 19.12
C TRP A 213 -4.34 -5.24 19.05
N PRO A 214 -3.37 -4.81 19.88
CA PRO A 214 -3.03 -3.40 20.03
C PRO A 214 -2.31 -2.80 18.82
N HIS A 215 -1.58 -3.61 18.06
CA HIS A 215 -0.65 -3.14 17.03
C HIS A 215 -1.35 -2.87 15.67
N LEU A 216 -2.35 -1.98 15.66
CA LEU A 216 -3.01 -1.52 14.44
C LEU A 216 -2.64 -0.07 14.15
N LEU A 217 -2.18 0.21 12.94
CA LEU A 217 -1.77 1.51 12.45
C LEU A 217 -2.56 1.83 11.18
N PHE A 218 -2.97 3.09 11.02
CA PHE A 218 -3.53 3.57 9.76
C PHE A 218 -2.52 4.44 9.03
N ARG A 219 -2.16 4.08 7.80
CA ARG A 219 -1.32 4.90 6.91
C ARG A 219 -2.22 5.75 6.04
N GLN A 220 -2.00 7.06 6.03
CA GLN A 220 -2.68 7.97 5.12
C GLN A 220 -2.36 7.62 3.66
N SER A 221 -3.37 7.73 2.80
CA SER A 221 -3.19 7.65 1.35
C SER A 221 -2.43 8.87 0.85
N ALA A 222 -1.56 8.67 -0.15
CA ALA A 222 -0.83 9.78 -0.77
C ALA A 222 -1.76 10.59 -1.69
N ALA A 223 -1.36 11.82 -1.98
CA ALA A 223 -2.06 12.73 -2.86
C ALA A 223 -2.08 12.20 -4.30
N ILE A 224 -3.12 12.56 -5.03
CA ILE A 224 -3.27 12.31 -6.47
C ILE A 224 -3.18 13.66 -7.18
N HIS A 225 -2.32 13.78 -8.18
CA HIS A 225 -2.15 15.07 -8.86
C HIS A 225 -3.05 15.21 -10.09
N PRO A 226 -3.49 16.44 -10.42
CA PRO A 226 -4.21 16.68 -11.66
C PRO A 226 -3.39 16.24 -12.87
N GLU A 227 -4.09 15.76 -13.88
CA GLU A 227 -3.50 15.21 -15.09
C GLU A 227 -3.45 16.27 -16.21
N ASP A 228 -2.30 16.41 -16.86
CA ASP A 228 -2.17 17.01 -18.17
C ASP A 228 -2.05 15.89 -19.21
N LYS A 229 -3.21 15.44 -19.70
CA LYS A 229 -3.31 14.36 -20.68
C LYS A 229 -2.63 14.71 -22.02
N ALA A 230 -2.63 15.98 -22.41
CA ALA A 230 -2.04 16.42 -23.67
C ALA A 230 -0.51 16.28 -23.64
N ASN A 231 0.11 16.66 -22.52
CA ASN A 231 1.56 16.57 -22.35
C ASN A 231 2.03 15.31 -21.63
N LYS A 232 1.10 14.41 -21.24
CA LYS A 232 1.35 13.18 -20.46
C LYS A 232 2.12 13.45 -19.16
N LYS A 233 1.75 14.52 -18.45
CA LYS A 233 2.39 14.97 -17.21
C LYS A 233 1.38 15.06 -16.07
N CYS A 234 1.90 15.02 -14.85
CA CYS A 234 1.14 15.34 -13.65
C CYS A 234 1.42 16.80 -13.29
N LEU A 235 0.38 17.53 -12.89
CA LEU A 235 0.44 18.96 -12.66
C LEU A 235 0.74 19.27 -11.20
N GLU A 236 1.59 20.28 -11.01
CA GLU A 236 1.76 20.94 -9.73
C GLU A 236 0.44 21.58 -9.27
N VAL A 237 0.28 21.70 -7.96
CA VAL A 237 -0.83 22.44 -7.35
C VAL A 237 -0.29 23.72 -6.69
N GLU A 238 -0.76 24.87 -7.17
CA GLU A 238 -0.28 26.16 -6.69
C GLU A 238 -0.72 26.44 -5.25
N GLY A 239 0.14 27.12 -4.50
CA GLY A 239 -0.17 27.57 -3.14
C GLY A 239 -0.11 26.48 -2.07
N TYR A 240 0.41 25.30 -2.40
CA TYR A 240 0.76 24.26 -1.45
C TYR A 240 2.27 24.30 -1.15
N GLY A 241 2.64 23.83 0.02
CA GLY A 241 4.01 23.66 0.45
C GLY A 241 4.09 22.58 1.52
N TYR A 242 5.30 22.11 1.80
CA TYR A 242 5.54 21.14 2.84
C TYR A 242 6.66 21.64 3.75
N SER A 243 6.48 21.50 5.07
CA SER A 243 7.49 21.83 6.06
C SER A 243 8.24 20.56 6.48
N PRO A 244 9.49 20.35 6.03
CA PRO A 244 10.25 19.16 6.40
C PRO A 244 10.56 19.07 7.90
N ALA A 245 10.68 20.23 8.56
CA ALA A 245 10.95 20.32 9.98
C ALA A 245 9.75 19.89 10.85
N THR A 246 8.52 20.21 10.42
CA THR A 246 7.30 19.93 11.21
C THR A 246 6.45 18.79 10.64
N GLY A 247 6.69 18.37 9.40
CA GLY A 247 5.86 17.40 8.68
C GLY A 247 4.50 17.96 8.23
N GLU A 248 4.29 19.28 8.35
CA GLU A 248 3.01 19.92 8.09
C GLU A 248 2.84 20.32 6.62
N LEU A 249 1.61 20.20 6.13
CA LEU A 249 1.17 20.81 4.88
C LEU A 249 0.97 22.32 5.12
N ILE A 250 1.62 23.13 4.30
CA ILE A 250 1.46 24.58 4.27
C ILE A 250 0.52 24.91 3.12
N MET A 251 -0.51 25.72 3.38
CA MET A 251 -1.45 26.16 2.36
C MET A 251 -1.57 27.69 2.39
N THR A 252 -1.57 28.31 1.21
CA THR A 252 -2.00 29.70 1.08
C THR A 252 -3.51 29.82 1.33
N ALA A 253 -4.00 31.02 1.63
CA ALA A 253 -5.44 31.24 1.80
C ALA A 253 -6.24 30.87 0.53
N ALA A 254 -5.67 31.11 -0.66
CA ALA A 254 -6.28 30.73 -1.93
C ALA A 254 -6.38 29.20 -2.09
N ALA A 255 -5.28 28.48 -1.83
CA ALA A 255 -5.27 27.01 -1.85
C ALA A 255 -6.26 26.42 -0.84
N ALA A 256 -6.39 27.02 0.34
CA ALA A 256 -7.36 26.63 1.38
C ALA A 256 -8.82 26.89 1.00
N ALA A 257 -9.08 27.88 0.14
CA ALA A 257 -10.41 28.17 -0.40
C ALA A 257 -10.76 27.31 -1.63
N ASP A 258 -9.76 26.83 -2.39
CA ASP A 258 -9.98 25.99 -3.57
C ASP A 258 -10.35 24.54 -3.20
N LYS A 259 -11.65 24.32 -2.98
CA LYS A 259 -12.20 23.00 -2.67
C LYS A 259 -12.09 22.01 -3.81
N ARG A 260 -12.02 22.45 -5.07
CA ARG A 260 -11.89 21.55 -6.22
C ARG A 260 -10.50 20.93 -6.26
N THR A 261 -9.46 21.73 -6.07
CA THR A 261 -8.08 21.22 -6.03
C THR A 261 -7.86 20.34 -4.80
N GLN A 262 -8.35 20.74 -3.63
CA GLN A 262 -8.32 19.89 -2.43
C GLN A 262 -8.97 18.53 -2.67
N TRP A 263 -10.14 18.53 -3.33
CA TRP A 263 -10.81 17.29 -3.70
C TRP A 263 -9.99 16.44 -4.67
N ALA A 264 -9.41 17.06 -5.70
CA ALA A 264 -8.59 16.37 -6.69
C ALA A 264 -7.36 15.72 -6.05
N LEU A 265 -6.75 16.37 -5.06
CA LEU A 265 -5.63 15.85 -4.29
C LEU A 265 -6.01 14.70 -3.36
N GLY A 266 -7.27 14.65 -2.91
CA GLY A 266 -7.71 13.72 -1.86
C GLY A 266 -7.62 14.29 -0.45
N THR A 267 -7.55 15.61 -0.28
CA THR A 267 -7.55 16.26 1.05
C THR A 267 -8.74 15.81 1.91
N PRO A 268 -9.99 15.72 1.41
CA PRO A 268 -11.11 15.27 2.24
C PRO A 268 -10.96 13.85 2.80
N LEU A 269 -10.27 12.94 2.07
CA LEU A 269 -9.99 11.57 2.53
C LEU A 269 -9.04 11.58 3.73
N MET A 270 -8.01 12.41 3.65
CA MET A 270 -7.03 12.56 4.71
C MET A 270 -7.65 13.22 5.94
N GLU A 271 -8.41 14.30 5.76
CA GLU A 271 -9.10 15.01 6.84
C GLU A 271 -10.07 14.07 7.56
N ALA A 272 -10.87 13.32 6.79
CA ALA A 272 -11.77 12.30 7.29
C ALA A 272 -11.06 11.23 8.13
N ALA A 273 -9.93 10.69 7.63
CA ALA A 273 -9.19 9.68 8.36
C ALA A 273 -8.66 10.22 9.68
N VAL A 274 -8.06 11.41 9.69
CA VAL A 274 -7.56 12.03 10.93
C VAL A 274 -8.68 12.34 11.90
N TYR A 275 -9.74 12.97 11.41
CA TYR A 275 -10.89 13.35 12.22
C TYR A 275 -11.58 12.13 12.86
N VAL A 276 -11.89 11.10 12.06
CA VAL A 276 -12.63 9.94 12.53
C VAL A 276 -11.75 9.04 13.40
N LEU A 277 -10.55 8.68 12.95
CA LEU A 277 -9.74 7.67 13.64
C LEU A 277 -9.14 8.18 14.96
N SER A 278 -8.92 9.49 15.09
CA SER A 278 -8.49 10.10 16.35
C SER A 278 -9.53 9.95 17.47
N LYS A 279 -10.83 9.91 17.15
CA LYS A 279 -11.91 9.64 18.13
C LYS A 279 -11.81 8.23 18.75
N TYR A 280 -11.12 7.30 18.08
CA TYR A 280 -10.95 5.92 18.51
C TYR A 280 -9.54 5.63 19.04
N ASP A 281 -8.69 6.67 19.18
CA ASP A 281 -7.26 6.55 19.51
C ASP A 281 -6.48 5.63 18.56
N LEU A 282 -6.93 5.46 17.31
CA LEU A 282 -6.22 4.62 16.34
C LEU A 282 -5.00 5.41 15.81
N PRO A 283 -3.76 4.94 16.01
CA PRO A 283 -2.59 5.69 15.60
C PRO A 283 -2.49 5.82 14.07
N ILE A 284 -2.11 7.01 13.61
CA ILE A 284 -1.99 7.36 12.20
C ILE A 284 -0.52 7.63 11.83
N ILE A 285 -0.07 7.08 10.71
CA ILE A 285 1.21 7.39 10.08
C ILE A 285 0.99 8.63 9.19
N SER A 286 1.25 9.81 9.75
CA SER A 286 0.77 11.12 9.25
C SER A 286 1.53 11.74 8.07
N ALA A 287 2.50 11.04 7.48
CA ALA A 287 3.39 11.65 6.48
C ALA A 287 3.18 11.17 5.05
N GLY A 288 2.19 10.29 4.83
CA GLY A 288 1.83 9.84 3.48
C GLY A 288 1.30 10.99 2.64
N PHE A 289 0.28 11.69 3.13
CA PHE A 289 -0.43 12.72 2.35
C PHE A 289 0.36 14.03 2.26
N ASN A 290 0.69 14.67 3.39
CA ASN A 290 1.23 16.03 3.41
C ASN A 290 2.46 16.21 2.52
N MET A 291 3.42 15.30 2.62
CA MET A 291 4.66 15.36 1.84
C MET A 291 4.40 15.12 0.34
N SER A 292 3.42 14.27 0.03
CA SER A 292 3.13 13.88 -1.33
C SER A 292 2.50 14.99 -2.18
N VAL A 293 1.85 15.98 -1.58
CA VAL A 293 1.19 17.09 -2.30
C VAL A 293 2.16 17.93 -3.16
N MET A 294 3.44 17.98 -2.79
CA MET A 294 4.45 18.71 -3.57
C MET A 294 5.17 17.81 -4.60
N LEU A 295 4.86 16.52 -4.62
CA LEU A 295 5.59 15.49 -5.37
C LEU A 295 4.86 15.10 -6.66
N HIS A 296 4.22 16.06 -7.31
CA HIS A 296 3.53 15.88 -8.59
C HIS A 296 4.44 15.29 -9.68
N ASP A 297 5.71 15.65 -9.65
CA ASP A 297 6.71 15.17 -10.59
C ASP A 297 7.27 13.80 -10.21
N ASN A 298 6.97 13.22 -9.04
CA ASN A 298 7.42 11.88 -8.66
C ASN A 298 6.44 10.76 -9.04
N HIS A 299 5.53 11.05 -9.97
CA HIS A 299 4.66 10.06 -10.58
C HIS A 299 5.34 9.35 -11.78
N PRO A 300 4.96 8.11 -12.09
CA PRO A 300 5.29 7.43 -13.35
C PRO A 300 4.86 8.25 -14.58
N ALA A 301 3.74 8.98 -14.46
CA ALA A 301 3.10 9.73 -15.52
C ALA A 301 2.85 8.84 -16.74
N GLY A 302 3.04 9.33 -17.97
CA GLY A 302 2.82 8.53 -19.19
C GLY A 302 3.99 7.63 -19.62
N ARG A 303 4.97 7.34 -18.75
CA ARG A 303 6.22 6.66 -19.15
C ARG A 303 6.18 5.13 -19.07
N PHE A 304 5.34 4.59 -18.20
CA PHE A 304 5.31 3.15 -17.90
C PHE A 304 4.02 2.47 -18.35
N THR A 305 3.09 3.27 -18.82
CA THR A 305 1.69 2.94 -18.94
C THR A 305 1.13 3.71 -20.13
N THR A 306 0.26 3.08 -20.92
CA THR A 306 -0.45 3.77 -22.01
C THR A 306 -1.40 4.84 -21.46
N VAL A 307 -1.90 4.61 -20.25
CA VAL A 307 -2.73 5.54 -19.46
C VAL A 307 -1.83 6.39 -18.57
N LEU A 308 -2.03 7.71 -18.55
CA LEU A 308 -1.32 8.62 -17.66
C LEU A 308 -1.56 8.26 -16.18
N ASP A 309 -0.50 7.97 -15.43
CA ASP A 309 -0.61 7.65 -14.01
C ASP A 309 -0.08 8.78 -13.12
N CYS A 310 -1.01 9.54 -12.56
CA CYS A 310 -0.75 10.60 -11.55
C CYS A 310 -1.26 10.21 -10.16
N SER A 311 -1.38 8.90 -9.91
CA SER A 311 -1.91 8.36 -8.66
C SER A 311 -0.91 7.48 -7.90
N HIS A 312 0.00 6.80 -8.59
CA HIS A 312 1.06 6.01 -7.96
C HIS A 312 2.40 6.72 -8.03
N TYR A 313 3.33 6.39 -7.13
CA TYR A 313 4.63 7.06 -7.06
C TYR A 313 5.74 6.16 -7.57
N CYS A 314 6.75 6.77 -8.18
CA CYS A 314 7.90 6.06 -8.70
C CYS A 314 8.92 5.70 -7.62
N HIS A 315 9.83 4.77 -7.95
CA HIS A 315 10.92 4.27 -7.11
C HIS A 315 12.30 4.59 -7.70
N PRO A 316 13.30 4.98 -6.90
CA PRO A 316 13.18 5.35 -5.49
C PRO A 316 12.52 6.73 -5.36
N GLY A 317 11.67 6.92 -4.34
CA GLY A 317 10.91 8.14 -4.13
C GLY A 317 10.06 8.12 -2.88
N LEU A 318 8.82 8.58 -2.99
CA LEU A 318 7.86 8.61 -1.87
C LEU A 318 7.69 7.25 -1.16
N PRO A 319 7.68 6.09 -1.85
CA PRO A 319 7.50 4.79 -1.19
C PRO A 319 8.58 4.46 -0.16
N GLU A 320 9.83 4.80 -0.46
CA GLU A 320 10.97 4.63 0.44
C GLU A 320 10.81 5.55 1.66
N ALA A 321 10.31 6.77 1.48
CA ALA A 321 10.02 7.64 2.61
C ALA A 321 8.97 7.05 3.56
N TRP A 322 7.99 6.28 3.05
CA TRP A 322 7.02 5.59 3.91
C TRP A 322 7.67 4.55 4.83
N VAL A 323 8.76 3.89 4.39
CA VAL A 323 9.50 2.94 5.23
C VAL A 323 10.14 3.66 6.41
N TRP A 324 10.68 4.86 6.20
CA TRP A 324 11.22 5.67 7.28
C TRP A 324 10.14 6.15 8.25
N TYR A 325 8.99 6.59 7.74
CA TYR A 325 7.88 6.97 8.61
C TYR A 325 7.30 5.80 9.39
N LEU A 326 7.29 4.59 8.82
CA LEU A 326 7.01 3.39 9.58
C LEU A 326 8.02 3.22 10.72
N TYR A 327 9.32 3.26 10.42
CA TYR A 327 10.35 3.16 11.45
C TYR A 327 10.17 4.21 12.56
N GLU A 328 9.96 5.48 12.22
CA GLU A 328 9.73 6.56 13.18
C GLU A 328 8.49 6.31 14.06
N THR A 329 7.41 5.81 13.47
CA THR A 329 6.18 5.41 14.17
C THR A 329 6.48 4.30 15.17
N LEU A 330 7.20 3.25 14.76
CA LEU A 330 7.56 2.12 15.63
C LEU A 330 8.54 2.54 16.73
N ARG A 331 9.54 3.37 16.38
CA ARG A 331 10.54 3.90 17.32
C ARG A 331 9.92 4.73 18.44
N LYS A 332 8.85 5.46 18.15
CA LYS A 332 8.07 6.23 19.14
C LYS A 332 7.16 5.36 20.00
N GLY A 333 7.13 4.04 19.80
CA GLY A 333 6.28 3.12 20.54
C GLY A 333 4.79 3.27 20.20
N GLN A 334 4.46 3.84 19.03
CA GLN A 334 3.07 3.98 18.62
C GLN A 334 2.40 2.60 18.50
N ALA A 335 1.12 2.54 18.85
CA ALA A 335 0.35 1.31 18.99
C ALA A 335 0.93 0.30 20.01
N GLY A 336 1.83 0.71 20.90
CA GLY A 336 2.45 -0.17 21.90
C GLY A 336 3.55 -1.08 21.32
N ILE A 337 3.98 -0.85 20.08
CA ILE A 337 4.98 -1.68 19.42
C ILE A 337 6.37 -1.34 19.98
N GLN A 338 7.00 -2.32 20.62
CA GLN A 338 8.35 -2.23 21.16
C GLN A 338 9.33 -3.08 20.35
N PRO A 339 10.61 -2.69 20.26
CA PRO A 339 11.62 -3.51 19.61
C PRO A 339 11.79 -4.82 20.38
N LEU A 340 11.82 -5.94 19.68
CA LEU A 340 12.10 -7.25 20.24
C LEU A 340 13.61 -7.49 20.27
N MET A 341 14.13 -7.75 21.47
CA MET A 341 15.51 -8.16 21.65
C MET A 341 15.76 -9.48 20.90
N GLY A 342 16.93 -9.61 20.27
CA GLY A 342 17.28 -10.85 19.57
C GLY A 342 17.32 -12.04 20.53
N PRO A 343 17.19 -13.29 20.05
CA PRO A 343 17.18 -14.49 20.89
C PRO A 343 18.39 -14.55 21.84
N ALA A 344 19.56 -14.12 21.37
CA ALA A 344 20.77 -14.05 22.19
C ALA A 344 20.66 -13.03 23.34
N ALA A 345 20.06 -11.88 23.09
CA ALA A 345 19.83 -10.86 24.10
C ALA A 345 18.69 -11.26 25.07
N ALA A 346 17.65 -11.94 24.58
CA ALA A 346 16.62 -12.53 25.43
C ALA A 346 17.19 -13.62 26.34
N ALA A 347 18.07 -14.48 25.84
CA ALA A 347 18.77 -15.49 26.63
C ALA A 347 19.74 -14.87 27.65
N ALA A 348 20.38 -13.75 27.33
CA ALA A 348 21.28 -13.03 28.24
C ALA A 348 20.52 -12.20 29.31
N ALA A 349 19.34 -11.67 28.95
CA ALA A 349 18.49 -10.88 29.85
C ALA A 349 17.57 -11.74 30.72
N ALA A 350 17.36 -13.02 30.37
CA ALA A 350 16.68 -13.95 31.25
C ALA A 350 17.42 -13.98 32.59
N PRO A 351 16.75 -13.67 33.72
CA PRO A 351 17.40 -13.75 35.02
C PRO A 351 17.97 -15.16 35.14
N ARG A 352 19.28 -15.26 35.37
CA ARG A 352 19.92 -16.54 35.67
C ARG A 352 19.23 -17.05 36.92
N SER A 353 18.28 -17.96 36.72
CA SER A 353 17.54 -18.58 37.79
C SER A 353 18.57 -19.36 38.59
N THR A 354 19.03 -18.77 39.70
CA THR A 354 19.82 -19.45 40.71
C THR A 354 18.88 -20.37 41.48
N VAL A 355 18.29 -21.35 40.79
CA VAL A 355 17.74 -22.50 41.49
C VAL A 355 18.96 -23.20 42.08
N PRO A 356 19.06 -23.33 43.41
CA PRO A 356 20.14 -24.08 44.03
C PRO A 356 20.15 -25.48 43.43
N ALA A 357 21.32 -25.96 42.99
CA ALA A 357 21.49 -27.28 42.39
C ALA A 357 20.92 -28.42 43.27
N ALA A 358 20.76 -28.19 44.58
CA ALA A 358 20.14 -29.12 45.51
C ALA A 358 18.66 -29.45 45.23
N LEU A 359 17.88 -28.53 44.63
CA LEU A 359 16.44 -28.75 44.39
C LEU A 359 16.15 -29.55 43.11
N VAL A 360 17.11 -29.64 42.19
CA VAL A 360 16.92 -30.36 40.91
C VAL A 360 17.01 -31.89 41.11
N THR A 361 17.67 -32.34 42.17
CA THR A 361 17.79 -33.77 42.52
C THR A 361 16.51 -34.39 43.09
N GLU A 362 15.63 -33.62 43.75
CA GLU A 362 14.39 -34.17 44.33
C GLU A 362 13.26 -34.36 43.29
N VAL A 363 13.18 -33.48 42.29
CA VAL A 363 12.09 -33.55 41.29
C VAL A 363 12.37 -34.63 40.23
N ALA A 364 13.64 -34.91 39.92
CA ALA A 364 14.02 -35.98 39.01
C ALA A 364 13.70 -37.40 39.55
N ALA A 365 13.69 -37.57 40.89
CA ALA A 365 13.31 -38.84 41.52
C ALA A 365 11.79 -39.08 41.51
N ALA A 366 10.97 -38.02 41.56
CA ALA A 366 9.51 -38.13 41.54
C ALA A 366 8.93 -38.42 40.15
N ALA A 367 9.62 -38.03 39.06
CA ALA A 367 9.15 -38.25 37.69
C ALA A 367 9.32 -39.71 37.20
N ALA A 368 10.11 -40.54 37.89
CA ALA A 368 10.32 -41.94 37.52
C ALA A 368 9.23 -42.91 38.03
N ALA A 369 8.23 -42.43 38.78
CA ALA A 369 7.19 -43.26 39.41
C ALA A 369 5.79 -43.14 38.77
N ALA A 370 5.66 -42.47 37.62
CA ALA A 370 4.36 -42.34 36.95
C ALA A 370 3.97 -43.66 36.23
N PRO A 371 2.82 -44.28 36.53
CA PRO A 371 2.35 -45.46 35.83
C PRO A 371 1.97 -45.14 34.37
N ALA A 372 2.26 -46.09 33.48
CA ALA A 372 1.97 -46.00 32.04
C ALA A 372 0.46 -45.80 31.79
N PRO A 373 0.07 -44.91 30.86
CA PRO A 373 -1.33 -44.76 30.48
C PRO A 373 -1.84 -46.02 29.75
N ALA A 374 -3.05 -46.43 30.12
CA ALA A 374 -3.76 -47.57 29.51
C ALA A 374 -4.09 -47.30 28.03
N PRO A 375 -4.15 -48.36 27.20
CA PRO A 375 -4.42 -48.23 25.76
C PRO A 375 -5.85 -47.74 25.50
N VAL A 376 -5.97 -46.70 24.69
CA VAL A 376 -7.23 -46.15 24.17
C VAL A 376 -7.73 -47.06 23.05
N VAL A 377 -8.93 -47.61 23.22
CA VAL A 377 -9.67 -48.36 22.20
C VAL A 377 -10.30 -47.36 21.22
N THR A 378 -9.83 -47.34 19.97
CA THR A 378 -10.44 -46.58 18.88
C THR A 378 -11.61 -47.37 18.29
N ALA A 379 -12.83 -46.86 18.47
CA ALA A 379 -14.01 -47.32 17.74
C ALA A 379 -14.10 -46.60 16.39
N ALA A 380 -14.33 -47.37 15.33
CA ALA A 380 -14.53 -46.90 13.96
C ALA A 380 -15.91 -46.22 13.79
N PRO A 381 -16.04 -45.16 12.97
CA PRO A 381 -17.33 -44.66 12.56
C PRO A 381 -17.85 -45.39 11.31
N SER A 382 -19.09 -45.85 11.42
CA SER A 382 -19.87 -46.46 10.34
C SER A 382 -20.22 -45.45 9.24
N GLU A 383 -20.07 -45.89 8.01
CA GLU A 383 -20.55 -45.25 6.79
C GLU A 383 -22.08 -45.23 6.76
N THR A 384 -22.67 -44.09 6.39
CA THR A 384 -24.01 -44.04 5.79
C THR A 384 -23.97 -43.19 4.52
N SER A 385 -24.15 -43.89 3.40
CA SER A 385 -24.39 -43.36 2.08
C SER A 385 -25.78 -42.73 1.98
N SER A 386 -25.90 -41.55 1.37
CA SER A 386 -27.11 -41.22 0.60
C SER A 386 -26.73 -40.60 -0.73
N ALA A 387 -27.15 -41.28 -1.78
CA ALA A 387 -27.08 -40.84 -3.16
C ALA A 387 -28.24 -39.87 -3.44
N ALA A 388 -27.96 -38.76 -4.12
CA ALA A 388 -28.98 -37.91 -4.72
C ALA A 388 -28.51 -37.45 -6.10
N ALA A 389 -29.47 -37.45 -7.01
CA ALA A 389 -29.32 -37.48 -8.45
C ALA A 389 -28.86 -36.14 -9.08
N ALA A 390 -28.12 -36.27 -10.17
CA ALA A 390 -27.82 -35.18 -11.10
C ALA A 390 -28.99 -34.92 -12.06
N PRO A 391 -29.21 -33.66 -12.49
CA PRO A 391 -29.88 -33.41 -13.74
C PRO A 391 -29.03 -32.60 -14.73
N GLY A 392 -28.99 -33.11 -15.97
CA GLY A 392 -29.24 -32.31 -17.18
C GLY A 392 -28.12 -31.39 -17.69
N LEU A 393 -27.27 -31.94 -18.56
CA LEU A 393 -26.49 -31.16 -19.53
C LEU A 393 -27.42 -30.68 -20.66
N VAL A 394 -27.60 -29.37 -20.80
CA VAL A 394 -28.21 -28.74 -21.98
C VAL A 394 -27.09 -28.19 -22.86
N ALA A 395 -27.03 -28.66 -24.10
CA ALA A 395 -26.09 -28.23 -25.12
C ALA A 395 -26.42 -26.80 -25.60
N VAL A 396 -25.38 -25.97 -25.71
CA VAL A 396 -25.45 -24.62 -26.29
C VAL A 396 -24.86 -24.66 -27.71
N PRO A 397 -25.54 -24.13 -28.75
CA PRO A 397 -25.01 -24.07 -30.10
C PRO A 397 -24.01 -22.91 -30.29
N PRO A 398 -23.06 -23.00 -31.25
CA PRO A 398 -22.06 -21.97 -31.48
C PRO A 398 -22.65 -20.73 -32.18
N PRO A 399 -22.13 -19.51 -31.91
CA PRO A 399 -22.55 -18.33 -32.65
C PRO A 399 -21.89 -18.26 -34.03
N ALA A 400 -22.69 -17.74 -34.97
CA ALA A 400 -22.43 -17.59 -36.39
C ALA A 400 -21.34 -16.56 -36.71
N ALA A 401 -20.59 -16.85 -37.77
CA ALA A 401 -19.68 -15.94 -38.43
C ALA A 401 -20.42 -14.91 -39.28
N ALA A 402 -19.99 -13.66 -39.18
CA ALA A 402 -20.16 -12.59 -40.18
C ALA A 402 -19.16 -11.48 -39.82
N ALA A 403 -18.66 -10.63 -40.70
CA ALA A 403 -18.38 -10.59 -42.13
C ALA A 403 -17.73 -9.21 -42.35
N ASP A 404 -16.78 -9.15 -43.29
CA ASP A 404 -16.43 -7.97 -44.10
C ASP A 404 -16.21 -6.59 -43.43
N ARG A 405 -14.94 -6.16 -43.37
CA ARG A 405 -14.58 -4.76 -43.60
C ARG A 405 -13.41 -4.66 -44.57
N ARG A 406 -13.71 -4.10 -45.75
CA ARG A 406 -12.74 -3.69 -46.79
C ARG A 406 -11.86 -2.53 -46.32
N PRO A 407 -10.64 -2.38 -46.88
CA PRO A 407 -9.73 -1.29 -46.54
C PRO A 407 -10.06 -0.01 -47.35
N MET A 408 -9.83 1.15 -46.74
CA MET A 408 -9.77 2.43 -47.46
C MET A 408 -8.31 2.90 -47.61
N PRO A 409 -8.00 3.64 -48.69
CA PRO A 409 -6.66 3.70 -49.27
C PRO A 409 -5.78 4.82 -48.72
N LEU A 410 -4.47 4.54 -48.75
CA LEU A 410 -3.38 5.52 -48.66
C LEU A 410 -3.19 6.21 -50.01
N THR A 411 -3.32 7.53 -50.03
CA THR A 411 -2.73 8.48 -51.00
C THR A 411 -2.58 9.80 -50.25
N GLY A 412 -1.54 10.61 -50.35
CA GLY A 412 -0.32 10.57 -51.13
C GLY A 412 0.47 11.87 -50.87
N THR A 413 1.77 11.78 -51.18
CA THR A 413 2.66 12.83 -51.71
C THR A 413 3.11 14.02 -50.85
N ALA A 414 4.45 14.12 -50.83
CA ALA A 414 5.30 15.21 -50.40
C ALA A 414 5.15 16.50 -51.22
N THR A 415 5.56 17.63 -50.63
CA THR A 415 6.34 18.65 -51.36
C THR A 415 7.20 19.48 -50.41
N ALA A 416 8.34 19.89 -50.93
CA ALA A 416 9.49 20.44 -50.24
C ALA A 416 9.44 21.96 -50.03
N ALA A 417 10.29 22.40 -49.09
CA ALA A 417 11.13 23.61 -49.10
C ALA A 417 10.60 24.93 -49.68
N ARG A 418 10.61 25.98 -48.84
CA ARG A 418 11.25 27.27 -49.20
C ARG A 418 11.51 28.17 -47.99
N GLN A 419 12.74 28.69 -47.96
CA GLN A 419 13.20 29.85 -47.21
C GLN A 419 12.41 31.12 -47.59
N ALA A 420 12.20 32.03 -46.64
CA ALA A 420 12.56 33.45 -46.76
C ALA A 420 12.17 34.22 -45.48
N GLN A 421 13.15 34.86 -44.85
CA GLN A 421 12.94 36.11 -44.09
C GLN A 421 12.56 37.23 -45.08
N PRO A 422 11.91 38.31 -44.60
CA PRO A 422 12.71 39.51 -44.37
C PRO A 422 12.33 40.28 -43.10
N ALA A 423 13.31 41.04 -42.62
CA ALA A 423 13.16 42.15 -41.70
C ALA A 423 12.59 43.38 -42.42
N ALA A 424 11.85 44.24 -41.71
CA ALA A 424 12.03 45.71 -41.72
C ALA A 424 11.03 46.40 -40.78
N ALA A 425 11.49 47.55 -40.29
CA ALA A 425 10.92 48.41 -39.28
C ALA A 425 9.77 49.32 -39.76
N ALA A 426 8.95 49.76 -38.81
CA ALA A 426 8.23 51.03 -38.75
C ALA A 426 7.46 51.06 -37.41
N ALA A 427 7.20 52.15 -36.71
CA ALA A 427 7.68 53.51 -36.65
C ALA A 427 7.09 54.06 -35.33
N ALA A 428 7.84 54.91 -34.62
CA ALA A 428 7.42 55.46 -33.33
C ALA A 428 6.27 56.47 -33.48
N ALA A 429 5.31 56.43 -32.55
CA ALA A 429 4.32 57.46 -32.32
C ALA A 429 4.64 58.23 -31.02
N PRO A 430 4.33 59.54 -30.93
CA PRO A 430 4.72 60.41 -29.82
C PRO A 430 3.86 60.19 -28.55
N PRO A 431 4.41 60.43 -27.34
CA PRO A 431 3.66 60.26 -26.10
C PRO A 431 2.69 61.42 -25.85
N ALA A 432 1.44 61.07 -25.58
CA ALA A 432 0.42 61.99 -25.05
C ALA A 432 0.64 62.25 -23.56
N ALA A 433 0.25 63.46 -23.14
CA ALA A 433 0.50 64.06 -21.84
C ALA A 433 0.00 63.24 -20.64
N ALA A 434 0.80 63.29 -19.58
CA ALA A 434 0.57 62.66 -18.29
C ALA A 434 -0.61 63.29 -17.54
N ALA A 435 -1.60 62.46 -17.19
CA ALA A 435 -2.50 62.71 -16.07
C ALA A 435 -1.94 61.97 -14.84
N ALA A 436 -1.79 62.71 -13.74
CA ALA A 436 -1.24 62.19 -12.48
C ALA A 436 -2.07 61.01 -11.96
N ALA A 437 -1.45 59.82 -11.91
CA ALA A 437 -2.02 58.66 -11.25
C ALA A 437 -2.00 58.88 -9.72
N PRO A 438 -3.07 58.50 -8.99
CA PRO A 438 -3.04 58.50 -7.53
C PRO A 438 -1.93 57.57 -7.01
N PRO A 439 -1.35 57.86 -5.84
CA PRO A 439 -0.26 57.06 -5.29
C PRO A 439 -0.70 55.59 -5.15
N PRO A 440 0.21 54.63 -5.41
CA PRO A 440 -0.10 53.22 -5.26
C PRO A 440 -0.54 52.97 -3.82
N ARG A 441 -1.71 52.31 -3.66
CA ARG A 441 -2.10 51.78 -2.36
C ARG A 441 -0.97 50.89 -1.84
N PRO A 442 -0.61 50.98 -0.54
CA PRO A 442 0.33 50.02 0.03
C PRO A 442 -0.21 48.61 -0.23
N PRO A 443 0.67 47.64 -0.59
CA PRO A 443 0.22 46.27 -0.80
C PRO A 443 -0.50 45.81 0.46
N ALA A 444 -1.71 45.28 0.30
CA ALA A 444 -2.45 44.68 1.38
C ALA A 444 -1.53 43.65 2.05
N ALA A 445 -1.39 43.73 3.38
CA ALA A 445 -0.58 42.81 4.15
C ALA A 445 -0.94 41.38 3.74
N ALA A 446 0.04 40.65 3.20
CA ALA A 446 -0.18 39.27 2.78
C ALA A 446 -0.73 38.48 3.98
N ALA A 447 -1.91 37.91 3.83
CA ALA A 447 -2.51 37.09 4.86
C ALA A 447 -1.51 35.99 5.24
N ALA A 448 -1.28 35.80 6.54
CA ALA A 448 -0.36 34.77 7.02
C ALA A 448 -0.78 33.40 6.45
N PRO A 449 0.20 32.55 6.06
CA PRO A 449 -0.11 31.22 5.54
C PRO A 449 -0.92 30.43 6.57
N VAL A 450 -1.95 29.72 6.08
CA VAL A 450 -2.76 28.84 6.93
C VAL A 450 -1.93 27.59 7.16
N ARG A 451 -1.43 27.44 8.39
CA ARG A 451 -0.84 26.18 8.84
C ARG A 451 -1.97 25.27 9.29
N TRP A 452 -1.95 24.04 8.84
CA TRP A 452 -2.80 22.99 9.36
C TRP A 452 -2.03 22.23 10.44
N PRO A 453 -2.24 22.56 11.73
CA PRO A 453 -1.59 21.82 12.80
C PRO A 453 -2.20 20.41 12.85
N MET A 454 -1.37 19.40 12.60
CA MET A 454 -1.75 18.00 12.84
C MET A 454 -1.35 17.51 14.23
N PHE A 455 -0.84 18.38 15.10
CA PHE A 455 -0.59 18.04 16.49
C PHE A 455 -1.78 18.43 17.37
N TRP A 456 -2.58 17.43 17.73
CA TRP A 456 -3.03 17.34 19.12
C TRP A 456 -1.81 16.94 19.95
N PRO A 457 -1.42 17.68 21.00
CA PRO A 457 -0.39 17.19 21.90
C PRO A 457 -0.91 15.91 22.58
N VAL A 458 -0.32 14.76 22.26
CA VAL A 458 -0.59 13.46 22.92
C VAL A 458 0.11 13.38 24.27
N SER A 459 0.19 14.49 25.00
CA SER A 459 0.70 14.54 26.36
C SER A 459 -0.37 15.16 27.23
N ARG A 460 -1.14 14.31 27.93
CA ARG A 460 -1.92 14.70 29.11
C ARG A 460 -0.94 15.29 30.14
N PRO A 461 -1.12 16.52 30.64
CA PRO A 461 -0.74 16.82 32.00
C PRO A 461 -1.76 16.17 32.94
N ALA A 462 -1.29 15.63 34.06
CA ALA A 462 -2.14 15.23 35.16
C ALA A 462 -3.02 16.41 35.60
N ALA A 463 -4.25 16.09 36.01
CA ALA A 463 -5.30 17.04 36.36
C ALA A 463 -4.85 18.08 37.40
N ALA A 464 -5.05 19.36 37.08
CA ALA A 464 -5.26 20.42 38.05
C ALA A 464 -6.39 21.32 37.52
N ALA A 465 -7.45 21.46 38.31
CA ALA A 465 -8.63 22.24 37.99
C ALA A 465 -8.34 23.74 38.10
N ALA A 466 -8.75 24.52 37.08
CA ALA A 466 -8.94 25.97 37.16
C ALA A 466 -10.00 26.42 36.13
N PRO A 467 -10.74 27.51 36.38
CA PRO A 467 -12.10 27.69 35.87
C PRO A 467 -12.19 28.36 34.49
N ALA A 468 -13.35 28.13 33.87
CA ALA A 468 -13.74 28.51 32.53
C ALA A 468 -13.88 30.03 32.32
N ALA A 469 -13.27 30.54 31.25
CA ALA A 469 -13.68 31.74 30.56
C ALA A 469 -14.11 31.36 29.14
N ALA A 470 -15.41 31.50 28.86
CA ALA A 470 -16.02 31.18 27.58
C ALA A 470 -15.69 32.28 26.55
N ALA A 471 -14.86 31.94 25.57
CA ALA A 471 -14.81 32.66 24.29
C ALA A 471 -15.45 31.76 23.23
N ALA A 472 -16.64 32.15 22.78
CA ALA A 472 -17.36 31.50 21.70
C ALA A 472 -16.66 31.77 20.36
N THR A 473 -15.71 30.91 19.98
CA THR A 473 -15.21 30.84 18.60
C THR A 473 -16.15 29.98 17.78
N GLY A 474 -16.71 30.57 16.71
CA GLY A 474 -17.67 29.92 15.81
C GLY A 474 -17.17 28.56 15.29
N ARG A 475 -18.05 27.56 15.31
CA ARG A 475 -17.79 26.26 14.69
C ARG A 475 -17.50 26.45 13.20
N ARG A 476 -16.41 25.86 12.72
CA ARG A 476 -16.03 25.90 11.29
C ARG A 476 -17.04 25.10 10.45
N PRO A 477 -17.37 25.53 9.21
CA PRO A 477 -18.39 24.89 8.36
C PRO A 477 -18.16 23.40 8.09
N LEU A 478 -16.89 22.97 7.97
CA LEU A 478 -16.53 21.55 7.78
C LEU A 478 -16.87 20.69 9.00
N GLN A 479 -16.59 21.19 10.21
CA GLN A 479 -16.94 20.49 11.44
C GLN A 479 -18.46 20.30 11.56
N ALA A 480 -19.26 21.32 11.19
CA ALA A 480 -20.71 21.20 11.20
C ALA A 480 -21.24 20.20 10.16
N ALA A 481 -20.65 20.16 8.96
CA ALA A 481 -20.98 19.15 7.96
C ALA A 481 -20.62 17.72 8.43
N TYR A 482 -19.50 17.58 9.16
CA TYR A 482 -19.10 16.30 9.74
C TYR A 482 -19.93 15.88 10.94
N ASP A 483 -20.27 16.81 11.83
CA ASP A 483 -21.15 16.55 12.98
C ASP A 483 -22.55 16.15 12.52
N HIS A 484 -23.04 16.73 11.40
CA HIS A 484 -24.32 16.34 10.82
C HIS A 484 -24.27 14.93 10.23
N ALA A 485 -23.19 14.57 9.52
CA ALA A 485 -22.98 13.20 9.04
C ALA A 485 -22.88 12.19 10.21
N ASP A 486 -22.24 12.54 11.33
CA ASP A 486 -22.13 11.69 12.53
C ASP A 486 -23.51 11.42 13.16
N SER A 487 -24.42 12.41 13.14
CA SER A 487 -25.80 12.26 13.63
C SER A 487 -26.69 11.38 12.74
N ASP A 488 -26.44 11.35 11.43
CA ASP A 488 -27.19 10.52 10.48
C ASP A 488 -26.65 9.08 10.36
N VAL A 489 -25.42 8.83 10.86
CA VAL A 489 -24.82 7.49 10.95
C VAL A 489 -25.44 6.63 12.07
N ILE A 490 -26.36 7.19 12.88
CA ILE A 490 -27.23 6.40 13.77
C ILE A 490 -28.36 5.77 12.93
N VAL A 491 -28.06 4.58 12.39
CA VAL A 491 -28.98 3.54 11.87
C VAL A 491 -30.27 4.06 11.22
N ARG A 492 -30.15 4.60 10.01
CA ARG A 492 -31.17 4.39 8.98
C ARG A 492 -30.61 3.40 7.97
N THR A 493 -30.92 2.12 8.12
CA THR A 493 -30.79 1.15 7.02
C THR A 493 -31.69 1.62 5.87
N PRO A 494 -31.15 2.05 4.72
CA PRO A 494 -31.99 2.30 3.56
C PRO A 494 -32.60 0.98 3.09
N ALA A 495 -33.83 1.03 2.58
CA ALA A 495 -34.51 -0.11 1.98
C ALA A 495 -33.56 -0.79 0.98
N SER A 496 -33.33 -2.08 1.18
CA SER A 496 -32.37 -2.86 0.42
C SER A 496 -32.75 -2.88 -1.07
N SER A 497 -31.99 -2.18 -1.91
CA SER A 497 -31.78 -2.69 -3.27
C SER A 497 -31.20 -4.10 -3.14
N SER A 498 -31.58 -5.02 -4.02
CA SER A 498 -31.06 -6.39 -3.91
C SER A 498 -29.55 -6.37 -4.16
N PHE A 499 -28.84 -7.37 -3.63
CA PHE A 499 -27.41 -7.54 -3.89
C PHE A 499 -27.10 -7.61 -5.40
N ALA A 500 -27.97 -8.26 -6.17
CA ALA A 500 -27.88 -8.33 -7.61
C ALA A 500 -27.93 -6.94 -8.25
N ASP A 501 -28.80 -6.05 -7.77
CA ASP A 501 -28.93 -4.69 -8.30
C ASP A 501 -27.67 -3.86 -8.06
N ARG A 502 -27.06 -3.96 -6.87
CA ARG A 502 -25.81 -3.24 -6.57
C ARG A 502 -24.62 -3.77 -7.38
N GLN A 503 -24.50 -5.08 -7.54
CA GLN A 503 -23.47 -5.70 -8.38
C GLN A 503 -23.66 -5.35 -9.85
N GLN A 504 -24.90 -5.37 -10.33
CA GLN A 504 -25.22 -5.01 -11.70
C GLN A 504 -24.97 -3.52 -11.96
N GLN A 505 -25.28 -2.63 -11.02
CA GLN A 505 -24.99 -1.21 -11.13
C GLN A 505 -23.47 -0.94 -11.15
N ARG A 506 -22.69 -1.63 -10.31
CA ARG A 506 -21.22 -1.55 -10.32
C ARG A 506 -20.60 -2.09 -11.60
N ARG A 507 -21.12 -3.22 -12.13
CA ARG A 507 -20.70 -3.76 -13.42
C ARG A 507 -21.01 -2.80 -14.57
N ARG A 508 -22.23 -2.24 -14.61
CA ARG A 508 -22.59 -1.22 -15.61
C ARG A 508 -21.69 0.01 -15.53
N GLN A 509 -21.40 0.50 -14.33
CA GLN A 509 -20.46 1.63 -14.15
C GLN A 509 -19.03 1.30 -14.59
N ALA A 510 -18.58 0.05 -14.42
CA ALA A 510 -17.29 -0.42 -14.92
C ALA A 510 -17.28 -0.58 -16.45
N GLU A 511 -18.40 -1.01 -17.05
CA GLU A 511 -18.58 -1.17 -18.50
C GLU A 511 -18.76 0.20 -19.22
N GLU A 512 -19.43 1.17 -18.58
CA GLU A 512 -19.66 2.52 -19.10
C GLU A 512 -18.39 3.40 -19.07
N ASN A 513 -17.32 2.94 -18.40
CA ASN A 513 -16.03 3.60 -18.34
C ASN A 513 -14.88 2.61 -18.64
N PRO A 514 -14.73 2.15 -19.89
CA PRO A 514 -13.72 1.16 -20.26
C PRO A 514 -12.27 1.65 -20.06
N ASP A 515 -12.04 2.97 -20.04
CA ASP A 515 -10.74 3.57 -19.69
C ASP A 515 -10.40 3.50 -18.19
N LEU A 516 -11.35 3.09 -17.33
CA LEU A 516 -11.18 2.90 -15.87
C LEU A 516 -10.84 1.46 -15.46
N TYR A 517 -10.82 0.53 -16.42
CA TYR A 517 -10.40 -0.86 -16.19
C TYR A 517 -9.02 -1.10 -16.82
N TYR A 518 -8.03 -1.29 -15.97
CA TYR A 518 -6.69 -1.65 -16.41
C TYR A 518 -6.69 -3.14 -16.84
N PRO A 519 -6.38 -3.50 -18.09
CA PRO A 519 -6.10 -4.89 -18.44
C PRO A 519 -4.71 -5.23 -17.91
N GLY A 520 -4.63 -5.58 -16.62
CA GLY A 520 -3.48 -6.28 -16.08
C GLY A 520 -3.64 -7.77 -16.35
N VAL A 521 -3.09 -8.25 -17.47
CA VAL A 521 -2.64 -9.64 -17.68
C VAL A 521 -3.66 -10.74 -17.31
N THR A 522 -4.71 -10.89 -18.13
CA THR A 522 -5.41 -12.18 -18.31
C THR A 522 -5.84 -12.30 -19.77
N ASP A 523 -4.88 -12.47 -20.67
CA ASP A 523 -5.15 -13.05 -21.99
C ASP A 523 -3.84 -13.58 -22.57
N LEU A 524 -3.51 -14.82 -22.21
CA LEU A 524 -2.69 -15.68 -23.04
C LEU A 524 -3.62 -16.81 -23.51
N GLY A 525 -4.11 -16.67 -24.75
CA GLY A 525 -4.73 -17.78 -25.46
C GLY A 525 -3.79 -18.98 -25.55
N PRO A 526 -4.31 -20.20 -25.77
CA PRO A 526 -3.51 -21.41 -25.79
C PRO A 526 -2.41 -21.30 -26.85
N ALA A 527 -1.16 -21.52 -26.43
CA ALA A 527 -0.01 -21.56 -27.32
C ALA A 527 -0.24 -22.62 -28.41
N ALA A 528 -0.35 -22.18 -29.65
CA ALA A 528 -0.32 -23.07 -30.81
C ALA A 528 1.05 -23.75 -30.87
N ALA A 529 1.04 -25.08 -30.94
CA ALA A 529 2.23 -25.90 -31.13
C ALA A 529 2.99 -25.49 -32.41
N PRO A 530 4.33 -25.41 -32.40
CA PRO A 530 5.07 -25.16 -33.63
C PRO A 530 5.01 -26.39 -34.53
N ALA A 531 4.56 -26.18 -35.76
CA ALA A 531 4.62 -27.16 -36.83
C ALA A 531 6.09 -27.49 -37.16
N ALA A 532 6.38 -28.78 -37.24
CA ALA A 532 7.66 -29.31 -37.69
C ALA A 532 7.92 -28.93 -39.16
N ALA A 533 9.07 -28.33 -39.42
CA ALA A 533 9.65 -28.23 -40.76
C ALA A 533 11.05 -28.87 -40.74
N ALA A 534 11.26 -29.76 -41.70
CA ALA A 534 12.40 -30.64 -41.81
C ALA A 534 13.66 -29.94 -42.40
N ALA A 535 14.82 -30.47 -41.96
CA ALA A 535 16.10 -30.61 -42.66
C ALA A 535 16.82 -29.35 -43.21
N ALA A 536 17.99 -29.03 -42.65
CA ALA A 536 19.30 -29.39 -43.24
C ALA A 536 20.49 -28.86 -42.42
N ASP A 537 21.39 -29.78 -42.09
CA ASP A 537 22.86 -29.67 -42.03
C ASP A 537 23.60 -28.87 -40.93
N GLY A 538 24.65 -29.52 -40.38
CA GLY A 538 25.87 -28.83 -39.95
C GLY A 538 26.14 -28.53 -38.46
N SER A 539 26.68 -29.52 -37.74
CA SER A 539 27.78 -29.37 -36.74
C SER A 539 27.55 -28.68 -35.36
N SER A 540 27.55 -29.53 -34.33
CA SER A 540 28.25 -29.41 -33.03
C SER A 540 28.03 -28.19 -32.11
N ARG A 541 27.21 -28.38 -31.05
CA ARG A 541 27.67 -28.29 -29.65
C ARG A 541 26.62 -28.87 -28.70
N VAL A 542 27.05 -29.82 -27.88
CA VAL A 542 26.25 -30.47 -26.83
C VAL A 542 26.01 -29.46 -25.71
N GLN A 543 24.75 -29.11 -25.47
CA GLN A 543 24.29 -28.52 -24.22
C GLN A 543 23.05 -29.32 -23.82
N GLY A 544 23.23 -30.21 -22.85
CA GLY A 544 22.17 -31.10 -22.38
C GLY A 544 21.16 -30.31 -21.58
N ASP A 545 19.91 -30.28 -22.06
CA ASP A 545 18.76 -29.87 -21.27
C ASP A 545 18.55 -30.90 -20.16
N ALA A 546 18.77 -30.50 -18.92
CA ALA A 546 18.41 -31.29 -17.75
C ALA A 546 16.88 -31.32 -17.62
N PRO A 547 16.25 -32.49 -17.44
CA PRO A 547 14.80 -32.58 -17.26
C PRO A 547 14.39 -31.87 -15.97
N SER A 548 13.39 -30.99 -16.09
CA SER A 548 12.72 -30.33 -14.97
C SER A 548 12.23 -31.38 -13.98
N ALA A 549 12.79 -31.42 -12.78
CA ALA A 549 12.32 -32.31 -11.73
C ALA A 549 10.86 -31.97 -11.37
N PRO A 550 10.00 -32.97 -11.14
CA PRO A 550 8.64 -32.72 -10.66
C PRO A 550 8.65 -31.99 -9.31
N PRO A 551 7.64 -31.15 -9.01
CA PRO A 551 7.58 -30.42 -7.75
C PRO A 551 7.60 -31.41 -6.57
N VAL A 552 8.52 -31.20 -5.64
CA VAL A 552 8.62 -31.97 -4.40
C VAL A 552 7.35 -31.70 -3.59
N PRO A 553 6.62 -32.73 -3.13
CA PRO A 553 5.46 -32.52 -2.28
C PRO A 553 5.87 -31.76 -1.01
N LEU A 554 5.17 -30.65 -0.74
CA LEU A 554 5.43 -29.81 0.42
C LEU A 554 5.15 -30.60 1.70
N GLY A 555 6.09 -30.57 2.65
CA GLY A 555 5.87 -31.11 3.98
C GLY A 555 4.77 -30.34 4.72
N PRO A 556 4.07 -30.96 5.69
CA PRO A 556 3.05 -30.27 6.48
C PRO A 556 3.62 -29.00 7.12
N GLY A 557 2.96 -27.87 6.89
CA GLY A 557 3.36 -26.55 7.40
C GLY A 557 4.32 -25.76 6.50
N GLN A 558 4.70 -26.27 5.32
CA GLN A 558 5.47 -25.50 4.36
C GLN A 558 4.57 -24.53 3.58
N PHE A 559 5.00 -23.28 3.47
CA PHE A 559 4.29 -22.28 2.71
C PHE A 559 4.39 -22.54 1.20
N VAL A 560 3.31 -22.27 0.48
CA VAL A 560 3.35 -22.26 -0.99
C VAL A 560 4.14 -21.03 -1.44
N CYS A 561 5.41 -21.26 -1.75
CA CYS A 561 6.33 -20.25 -2.24
C CYS A 561 6.51 -20.42 -3.74
N LEU A 562 6.26 -19.35 -4.49
CA LEU A 562 6.44 -19.38 -5.94
C LEU A 562 7.76 -18.67 -6.26
N PRO A 563 8.59 -19.25 -7.16
CA PRO A 563 9.72 -18.54 -7.73
C PRO A 563 9.26 -17.19 -8.29
N SER A 564 9.98 -16.15 -7.91
CA SER A 564 9.59 -14.75 -8.16
C SER A 564 9.42 -14.37 -9.62
N ASN A 565 10.05 -15.11 -10.54
CA ASN A 565 9.96 -14.93 -11.99
C ASN A 565 8.67 -15.51 -12.61
N LEU A 566 7.88 -16.31 -11.87
CA LEU A 566 6.68 -16.99 -12.42
C LEU A 566 5.35 -16.28 -12.14
N ARG A 567 5.34 -15.22 -11.31
CA ARG A 567 4.09 -14.51 -10.94
C ARG A 567 3.79 -13.25 -11.78
N PHE A 568 4.71 -12.80 -12.62
CA PHE A 568 4.63 -11.51 -13.31
C PHE A 568 4.53 -11.65 -14.82
#